data_AF-A0A4Y9P4I8-F1
#
_entry.id   AF-A0A4Y9P4I8-F1
#
_cell.length_a   1.000
_cell.length_b   1.000
_cell.length_c   1.000
_cell.angle_alpha   90.00
_cell.angle_beta   90.00
_cell.angle_gamma   90.00
#
_symmetry.space_group_name_H-M   'P 1'
#
loop_
_entity.id
_entity.type
_entity.pdbx_description
1 polymer ?
#
loop_
_entity_poly.entity_id
_entity_poly.type
_entity_poly.pdbx_seq_one_letter_code
_entity_poly.pdbx_strand_id
1 'polypeptide(L)'
;MPPSSAGPPFDRFLATAEDVARARPEVDLGMAREVFQEAATLLHNGLALYGLDEHDARAVVTGLCVDLVTEDPGAAVRERSRTASESPGDLHDPAGVSAAYLVAASILQL
;
A
#
# COMPACT_ATOMS: atom_id res chain seq x y z
N MET A 1 14.74 16.67 11.93
CA MET A 1 13.31 16.80 11.62
C MET A 1 12.63 15.50 12.04
N PRO A 2 11.45 15.52 12.66
CA PRO A 2 10.69 14.27 12.74
C PRO A 2 10.38 13.82 11.30
N PRO A 3 10.40 12.52 10.99
CA PRO A 3 9.99 12.05 9.67
C PRO A 3 8.56 12.53 9.44
N SER A 4 8.34 13.24 8.33
CA SER A 4 7.00 13.65 7.91
C SER A 4 6.16 12.38 7.82
N SER A 5 5.19 12.21 8.72
CA SER A 5 4.21 11.14 8.57
C SER A 5 3.55 11.35 7.22
N ALA A 6 3.68 10.39 6.30
CA ALA A 6 2.91 10.40 5.07
C ALA A 6 1.44 10.57 5.48
N GLY A 7 0.83 11.70 5.10
CA GLY A 7 -0.55 12.03 5.48
C GLY A 7 -1.55 11.05 4.85
N PRO A 8 -2.86 11.24 5.09
CA PRO A 8 -3.87 10.43 4.43
C PRO A 8 -3.67 10.37 2.91
N PRO A 9 -3.81 9.19 2.27
CA PRO A 9 -4.31 7.92 2.83
C PRO A 9 -3.24 7.01 3.48
N PHE A 10 -1.99 7.42 3.59
CA PHE A 10 -0.87 6.56 3.98
C PHE A 10 -0.80 6.25 5.49
N ASP A 11 -1.53 6.98 6.33
CA ASP A 11 -1.68 6.72 7.76
C ASP A 11 -2.22 5.30 8.05
N ARG A 12 -2.97 4.72 7.10
CA ARG A 12 -3.48 3.34 7.19
C ARG A 12 -2.37 2.29 7.31
N PHE A 13 -1.17 2.54 6.80
CA PHE A 13 -0.05 1.60 6.94
C PHE A 13 0.37 1.41 8.41
N LEU A 14 0.25 2.44 9.26
CA LEU A 14 0.53 2.31 10.69
C LEU A 14 -0.48 1.41 11.40
N ALA A 15 -1.76 1.53 11.05
CA ALA A 15 -2.79 0.63 11.58
C ALA A 15 -2.52 -0.83 11.17
N THR A 16 -2.11 -1.05 9.91
CA THR A 16 -1.71 -2.37 9.42
C THR A 16 -0.53 -2.96 10.19
N ALA A 17 0.48 -2.14 10.52
CA ALA A 17 1.61 -2.59 11.34
C ALA A 17 1.18 -3.10 12.72
N GLU A 18 0.23 -2.41 13.36
CA GLU A 18 -0.32 -2.81 14.65
C GLU A 18 -1.12 -4.12 14.54
N ASP A 19 -1.90 -4.28 13.47
CA ASP A 19 -2.67 -5.50 13.21
C ASP A 19 -1.75 -6.70 12.95
N VAL A 20 -0.65 -6.50 12.20
CA VAL A 20 0.37 -7.54 11.95
C VAL A 20 1.02 -7.99 13.25
N ALA A 21 1.51 -7.07 14.08
CA ALA A 21 2.16 -7.40 15.34
C ALA A 21 1.20 -8.07 16.33
N ARG A 22 -0.10 -7.74 16.28
CA ARG A 22 -1.13 -8.42 17.08
C ARG A 22 -1.38 -9.86 16.61
N ALA A 23 -1.38 -10.09 15.30
CA ALA A 23 -1.63 -11.40 14.70
C ALA A 23 -0.41 -12.33 14.75
N ARG A 24 0.81 -11.77 14.77
CA ARG A 24 2.09 -12.48 14.77
C ARG A 24 2.93 -12.02 15.96
N PRO A 25 2.77 -12.63 17.15
CA PRO A 25 3.47 -12.23 18.38
C PRO A 25 5.00 -12.26 18.28
N GLU A 26 5.55 -12.98 17.32
CA GLU A 26 6.98 -13.00 16.98
C GLU A 26 7.47 -11.74 16.27
N VAL A 27 6.58 -10.90 15.75
CA VAL A 27 6.91 -9.63 15.09
C VAL A 27 7.00 -8.53 16.13
N ASP A 28 8.14 -7.85 16.19
CA ASP A 28 8.30 -6.65 17.01
C ASP A 28 7.45 -5.49 16.46
N LEU A 29 6.60 -4.92 17.31
CA LEU A 29 5.70 -3.83 16.93
C LEU A 29 6.45 -2.56 16.51
N GLY A 30 7.58 -2.24 17.16
CA GLY A 30 8.39 -1.09 16.81
C GLY A 30 8.94 -1.24 15.39
N MET A 31 9.54 -2.39 15.11
CA MET A 31 10.06 -2.74 13.79
C MET A 31 8.97 -2.76 12.71
N ALA A 32 7.80 -3.32 13.02
CA ALA A 32 6.67 -3.32 12.09
C ALA A 32 6.24 -1.89 11.74
N ARG A 33 6.11 -1.02 12.74
CA ARG A 33 5.76 0.40 12.51
C ARG A 33 6.79 1.12 11.68
N GLU A 34 8.08 0.91 11.95
CA GLU A 34 9.18 1.51 11.17
C GLU A 34 9.12 1.09 9.70
N VAL A 35 9.02 -0.21 9.42
CA VAL A 35 8.94 -0.74 8.05
C VAL A 35 7.73 -0.19 7.29
N PHE A 36 6.56 -0.20 7.91
CA PHE A 36 5.34 0.32 7.28
C PHE A 36 5.37 1.84 7.09
N GLN A 37 6.00 2.59 8.01
CA GLN A 37 6.20 4.02 7.85
C GLN A 37 7.19 4.35 6.72
N GLU A 38 8.24 3.56 6.58
CA GLU A 38 9.20 3.71 5.48
C GLU A 38 8.53 3.43 4.13
N ALA A 39 7.77 2.33 4.03
CA ALA A 39 6.99 2.01 2.83
C ALA A 39 6.02 3.15 2.46
N ALA A 40 5.26 3.66 3.44
CA ALA A 40 4.38 4.81 3.27
C ALA A 40 5.11 6.05 2.75
N THR A 41 6.30 6.34 3.29
CA THR A 41 7.14 7.47 2.90
C THR A 41 7.67 7.32 1.48
N LEU A 42 8.14 6.13 1.11
CA LEU A 42 8.64 5.82 -0.24
C LEU A 42 7.52 5.96 -1.28
N LEU A 43 6.33 5.42 -1.00
CA LEU A 43 5.18 5.52 -1.90
C LEU A 43 4.69 6.97 -2.07
N HIS A 44 4.68 7.74 -0.99
CA HIS A 44 4.34 9.16 -1.04
C HIS A 44 5.34 9.95 -1.89
N ASN A 45 6.64 9.81 -1.60
CA ASN A 45 7.70 10.53 -2.31
C ASN A 45 7.85 10.08 -3.77
N GLY A 46 7.59 8.79 -4.04
CA GLY A 46 7.59 8.21 -5.37
C GLY A 46 6.31 8.48 -6.18
N LEU A 47 5.38 9.28 -5.64
CA LEU A 47 4.15 9.69 -6.31
C LEU A 47 3.29 8.48 -6.78
N ALA A 48 3.27 7.41 -5.99
CA ALA A 48 2.62 6.14 -6.37
C ALA A 48 1.12 6.28 -6.69
N LEU A 49 0.45 7.29 -6.11
CA LEU A 49 -0.99 7.53 -6.27
C LEU A 49 -1.28 8.75 -7.17
N TYR A 50 -0.29 9.26 -7.88
CA TYR A 50 -0.46 10.48 -8.68
C TYR A 50 -1.53 10.29 -9.76
N GLY A 51 -2.45 11.26 -9.84
CA GLY A 51 -3.55 11.27 -10.80
C GLY A 51 -4.83 10.58 -10.32
N LEU A 52 -4.79 9.85 -9.20
CA LEU A 52 -5.97 9.24 -8.61
C LEU A 52 -6.78 10.25 -7.79
N ASP A 53 -8.10 10.04 -7.76
CA ASP A 53 -8.96 10.73 -6.80
C ASP A 53 -8.85 10.09 -5.40
N GLU A 54 -9.51 10.68 -4.42
CA GLU A 54 -9.46 10.22 -3.02
C GLU A 54 -10.01 8.79 -2.85
N HIS A 55 -11.05 8.43 -3.61
CA HIS A 55 -11.69 7.13 -3.52
C HIS A 55 -10.76 6.02 -4.00
N ASP A 56 -10.20 6.20 -5.19
CA ASP A 56 -9.27 5.26 -5.81
C ASP A 56 -7.94 5.20 -5.06
N ALA A 57 -7.41 6.35 -4.60
CA ALA A 57 -6.21 6.38 -3.77
C ALA A 57 -6.40 5.59 -2.46
N ARG A 58 -7.57 5.72 -1.82
CA ARG A 58 -7.92 4.94 -0.62
C ARG A 58 -8.05 3.45 -0.96
N ALA A 59 -8.65 3.09 -2.10
CA ALA A 59 -8.76 1.71 -2.54
C ALA A 59 -7.37 1.09 -2.74
N VAL A 60 -6.44 1.81 -3.40
CA VAL A 60 -5.06 1.35 -3.61
C VAL A 60 -4.36 1.09 -2.28
N VAL A 61 -4.32 2.06 -1.37
CA VAL A 61 -3.65 1.89 -0.07
C VAL A 61 -4.26 0.76 0.75
N THR A 62 -5.59 0.61 0.70
CA THR A 62 -6.28 -0.50 1.37
C THR A 62 -5.83 -1.85 0.82
N GLY A 63 -5.75 -1.99 -0.50
CA GLY A 63 -5.26 -3.21 -1.14
C GLY A 63 -3.79 -3.50 -0.81
N LEU A 64 -2.92 -2.48 -0.87
CA LEU A 64 -1.50 -2.63 -0.50
C LEU A 64 -1.34 -3.10 0.95
N CYS A 65 -2.13 -2.58 1.90
CA CYS A 65 -2.08 -3.04 3.29
C CYS A 65 -2.40 -4.54 3.42
N VAL A 66 -3.28 -5.07 2.59
CA VAL A 66 -3.61 -6.51 2.55
C VAL A 66 -2.50 -7.31 1.87
N ASP A 67 -1.97 -6.82 0.76
CA ASP A 67 -1.01 -7.58 -0.05
C ASP A 67 0.39 -7.65 0.58
N LEU A 68 0.83 -6.56 1.20
CA LEU A 68 2.18 -6.47 1.80
C LEU A 68 2.40 -7.42 2.98
N VAL A 69 1.34 -7.99 3.55
CA VAL A 69 1.42 -8.92 4.67
C VAL A 69 1.30 -10.39 4.26
N THR A 70 1.12 -10.65 2.97
CA THR A 70 1.06 -11.99 2.39
C THR A 70 2.45 -12.65 2.30
N GLU A 71 2.49 -13.94 1.98
CA GLU A 71 3.75 -14.69 1.82
C GLU A 71 4.57 -14.22 0.62
N ASP A 72 3.92 -13.82 -0.47
CA ASP A 72 4.55 -13.21 -1.65
C ASP A 72 3.86 -11.87 -2.00
N PRO A 73 4.28 -10.76 -1.35
CA PRO A 73 3.72 -9.44 -1.61
C PRO A 73 3.80 -9.01 -3.08
N GLY A 74 4.88 -9.37 -3.77
CA GLY A 74 5.08 -8.99 -5.16
C GLY A 74 4.10 -9.67 -6.10
N ALA A 75 3.83 -10.97 -5.90
CA ALA A 75 2.79 -11.66 -6.65
C ALA A 75 1.40 -11.10 -6.34
N ALA A 76 1.10 -10.87 -5.06
CA ALA A 76 -0.19 -10.35 -4.61
C ALA A 76 -0.51 -8.97 -5.21
N VAL A 77 0.44 -8.02 -5.17
CA VAL A 77 0.24 -6.68 -5.73
C VAL A 77 0.06 -6.70 -7.24
N ARG A 78 0.83 -7.55 -7.97
CA ARG A 78 0.69 -7.70 -9.42
C ARG A 78 -0.64 -8.33 -9.82
N GLU A 79 -1.13 -9.30 -9.04
CA GLU A 79 -2.46 -9.89 -9.23
C GLU A 79 -3.55 -8.84 -9.02
N ARG A 80 -3.41 -8.00 -7.99
CA ARG A 80 -4.37 -6.94 -7.70
C ARG A 80 -4.40 -5.87 -8.79
N SER A 81 -3.25 -5.49 -9.34
CA SER A 81 -3.17 -4.63 -10.54
C SER A 81 -3.98 -5.21 -11.71
N ARG A 82 -3.80 -6.51 -12.00
CA ARG A 82 -4.57 -7.19 -13.06
C ARG A 82 -6.06 -7.18 -12.76
N THR A 83 -6.45 -7.54 -11.53
CA THR A 83 -7.83 -7.57 -11.09
C THR A 83 -8.50 -6.20 -11.20
N ALA A 84 -7.80 -5.11 -10.85
CA ALA A 84 -8.31 -3.75 -10.99
C ALA A 84 -8.68 -3.43 -12.45
N SER A 85 -7.98 -4.01 -13.42
CA SER A 85 -8.27 -3.82 -14.86
C SER A 85 -9.35 -4.77 -15.37
N GLU A 86 -9.33 -6.03 -14.96
CA GLU A 86 -10.21 -7.10 -15.48
C GLU A 86 -11.57 -7.14 -14.79
N SER A 87 -11.65 -6.70 -13.54
CA SER A 87 -12.85 -6.74 -12.70
C SER A 87 -12.88 -5.53 -11.76
N PRO A 88 -13.09 -4.33 -12.32
CA PRO A 88 -12.87 -3.06 -11.61
C PRO A 88 -13.83 -2.79 -10.45
N GLY A 89 -14.99 -3.45 -10.39
CA GLY A 89 -15.97 -3.21 -9.34
C GLY A 89 -16.41 -1.74 -9.29
N ASP A 90 -16.09 -1.07 -8.19
CA ASP A 90 -16.48 0.32 -7.87
C ASP A 90 -15.34 1.34 -8.05
N LEU A 91 -14.27 0.98 -8.78
CA LEU A 91 -13.18 1.91 -9.09
C LEU A 91 -13.62 2.98 -10.09
N HIS A 92 -13.20 4.23 -9.87
CA HIS A 92 -13.53 5.34 -10.77
C HIS A 92 -12.57 5.39 -11.98
N ASP A 93 -11.27 5.17 -11.76
CA ASP A 93 -10.23 5.01 -12.77
C ASP A 93 -9.50 3.65 -12.60
N PRO A 94 -10.08 2.56 -13.15
CA PRO A 94 -9.46 1.24 -13.14
C PRO A 94 -8.03 1.20 -13.69
N ALA A 95 -7.76 1.99 -14.74
CA ALA A 95 -6.46 2.00 -15.40
C ALA A 95 -5.41 2.71 -14.54
N GLY A 96 -5.75 3.87 -13.97
CA GLY A 96 -4.93 4.58 -13.01
C GLY A 96 -4.64 3.73 -11.77
N VAL A 97 -5.64 3.05 -11.21
CA VAL A 97 -5.49 2.17 -10.04
C VAL A 97 -4.56 1.00 -10.34
N SER A 98 -4.74 0.36 -11.50
CA SER A 98 -3.85 -0.71 -11.96
C SER A 98 -2.40 -0.22 -12.09
N ALA A 99 -2.20 0.95 -12.70
CA ALA A 99 -0.88 1.56 -12.83
C ALA A 99 -0.26 1.91 -11.47
N ALA A 100 -1.04 2.44 -10.53
CA ALA A 100 -0.60 2.77 -9.19
C ALA A 100 -0.06 1.55 -8.42
N TYR A 101 -0.72 0.38 -8.54
CA TYR A 101 -0.20 -0.87 -7.97
C TYR A 101 1.16 -1.27 -8.58
N LEU A 102 1.35 -1.13 -9.89
CA LEU A 102 2.62 -1.47 -10.55
C LEU A 102 3.74 -0.48 -10.19
N VAL A 103 3.41 0.80 -10.08
CA VAL A 103 4.35 1.83 -9.61
C VAL A 103 4.74 1.56 -8.15
N ALA A 104 3.77 1.23 -7.29
CA ALA A 104 4.03 0.85 -5.90
C ALA A 104 4.95 -0.37 -5.80
N ALA A 105 4.67 -1.44 -6.58
CA ALA A 105 5.55 -2.61 -6.63
C ALA A 105 6.98 -2.25 -7.06
N SER A 106 7.12 -1.36 -8.04
CA SER A 106 8.43 -0.90 -8.52
C SER A 106 9.18 -0.07 -7.48
N ILE A 107 8.49 0.85 -6.78
CA ILE A 107 9.07 1.67 -5.70
C ILE A 107 9.54 0.79 -4.54
N LEU A 108 8.74 -0.20 -4.17
CA LEU A 108 9.03 -1.12 -3.06
C LEU A 108 9.94 -2.30 -3.46
N GLN A 109 10.36 -2.37 -4.73
CA GLN A 109 11.23 -3.41 -5.28
C GLN A 109 10.68 -4.84 -5.09
N LEU A 110 9.36 -5.00 -5.27
CA LEU A 110 8.63 -6.26 -5.19
C LEU A 110 8.52 -6.95 -6.56
#